data_AF-A0A965QVW2-F1
#
_entry.id   AF-A0A965QVW2-F1
#
_cell.length_a   1.000
_cell.length_b   1.000
_cell.length_c   1.000
_cell.angle_alpha   90.00
_cell.angle_beta   90.00
_cell.angle_gamma   90.00
#
_symmetry.space_group_name_H-M   'P 1'
#
loop_
_entity.id
_entity.type
_entity.pdbx_description
1 polymer ?
#
loop_
_entity_poly.entity_id
_entity_poly.type
_entity_poly.pdbx_seq_one_letter_code
_entity_poly.pdbx_strand_id
1 'polypeptide(L)'
;MDELLPFYERELSILRRRAAEFAAHNPKIAGRLNVGRDDSQDPHVERLLQGVAFLNAHLTKRLDDDFPELAESLLDLLYPHYLRPIPSMTILEMTIDPRQAALVDGHRVPRGTLLESERVDGEA
;
A
#
# COMPACT_ATOMS: atom_id res chain seq x y z
N MET A 1 7.23 16.94 -6.15
CA MET A 1 8.69 17.18 -6.20
C MET A 1 9.30 16.92 -4.84
N ASP A 2 8.71 17.42 -3.74
CA ASP A 2 9.22 17.20 -2.37
C ASP A 2 9.30 15.71 -1.97
N GLU A 3 8.41 14.86 -2.48
CA GLU A 3 8.45 13.41 -2.24
C GLU A 3 9.56 12.66 -2.99
N LEU A 4 10.16 13.23 -4.04
CA LEU A 4 11.17 12.54 -4.85
C LEU A 4 12.57 12.65 -4.24
N LEU A 5 12.83 13.70 -3.47
CA LEU A 5 14.15 13.97 -2.90
C LEU A 5 14.67 12.80 -2.04
N PRO A 6 13.87 12.18 -1.13
CA PRO A 6 14.32 11.02 -0.38
C PRO A 6 14.68 9.82 -1.27
N PHE A 7 13.94 9.60 -2.36
CA PHE A 7 14.23 8.53 -3.33
C PHE A 7 15.53 8.81 -4.07
N TYR A 8 15.74 10.06 -4.50
CA TYR A 8 16.97 10.47 -5.17
C TYR A 8 18.20 10.28 -4.28
N GLU A 9 18.15 10.77 -3.03
CA GLU A 9 19.26 10.62 -2.09
C GLU A 9 19.56 9.15 -1.77
N ARG A 10 18.50 8.34 -1.62
CA ARG A 10 18.61 6.89 -1.45
C ARG A 10 19.27 6.21 -2.65
N GLU A 11 18.79 6.47 -3.86
CA GLU A 11 19.34 5.87 -5.08
C GLU A 11 20.78 6.32 -5.34
N LEU A 12 21.11 7.58 -5.08
CA LEU A 12 22.48 8.09 -5.21
C LEU A 12 23.42 7.40 -4.21
N SER A 13 22.99 7.23 -2.97
CA SER A 13 23.73 6.49 -1.94
C SER A 13 23.95 5.02 -2.33
N ILE A 14 22.91 4.35 -2.83
CA ILE A 14 22.99 2.96 -3.32
C ILE A 14 23.96 2.87 -4.50
N LEU A 15 23.87 3.78 -5.46
CA LEU A 15 24.71 3.81 -6.64
C LEU A 15 26.18 3.96 -6.24
N ARG A 16 26.50 4.89 -5.34
CA ARG A 16 27.86 5.10 -4.82
C ARG A 16 28.40 3.88 -4.07
N ARG A 17 27.58 3.27 -3.21
CA ARG A 17 27.98 2.03 -2.51
C ARG A 17 28.29 0.91 -3.50
N ARG A 18 27.43 0.68 -4.49
CA ARG A 18 27.63 -0.34 -5.53
C ARG A 18 28.83 -0.04 -6.43
N ALA A 19 29.05 1.23 -6.75
CA ALA A 19 30.24 1.69 -7.47
C ALA A 19 31.53 1.35 -6.71
N ALA A 20 31.56 1.61 -5.39
CA ALA A 20 32.69 1.27 -4.55
C ALA A 20 32.93 -0.25 -4.45
N GLU A 21 31.86 -1.03 -4.28
CA GLU A 21 31.92 -2.50 -4.29
C GLU A 21 32.43 -3.03 -5.64
N PHE A 22 31.92 -2.50 -6.75
CA PHE A 22 32.38 -2.85 -8.10
C PHE A 22 33.86 -2.53 -8.29
N ALA A 23 34.31 -1.38 -7.79
CA ALA A 23 35.71 -0.97 -7.86
C ALA A 23 36.65 -1.87 -7.07
N ALA A 24 36.22 -2.33 -5.89
CA ALA A 24 36.98 -3.29 -5.09
C ALA A 24 37.15 -4.63 -5.82
N HIS A 25 36.12 -5.11 -6.51
CA HIS A 25 36.18 -6.38 -7.24
C HIS A 25 36.86 -6.28 -8.61
N ASN A 26 36.83 -5.10 -9.24
CA ASN A 26 37.35 -4.89 -10.60
C ASN A 26 38.28 -3.68 -10.71
N PRO A 27 39.45 -3.67 -10.03
CA PRO A 27 40.30 -2.48 -9.94
C PRO A 27 40.77 -1.95 -11.30
N LYS A 28 41.08 -2.86 -12.24
CA LYS A 28 41.51 -2.48 -13.60
C LYS A 28 40.42 -1.74 -14.38
N ILE A 29 39.17 -2.15 -14.22
CA ILE A 29 38.04 -1.57 -14.95
C ILE A 29 37.62 -0.27 -14.26
N ALA A 30 37.52 -0.28 -12.93
CA ALA A 30 37.19 0.90 -12.15
C ALA A 30 38.20 2.03 -12.29
N GLY A 31 39.50 1.72 -12.41
CA GLY A 31 40.52 2.71 -12.72
C GLY A 31 40.34 3.38 -14.10
N ARG A 32 39.73 2.70 -15.08
CA ARG A 32 39.41 3.30 -16.40
C ARG A 32 38.13 4.13 -16.36
N LEU A 33 37.19 3.74 -15.51
CA LEU A 33 35.93 4.46 -15.29
C LEU A 33 36.07 5.61 -14.28
N ASN A 34 37.18 5.66 -13.55
CA ASN A 34 37.43 6.59 -12.45
C ASN A 34 36.34 6.55 -11.37
N VAL A 35 35.81 5.34 -11.12
CA VAL A 35 34.69 5.08 -10.19
C VAL A 35 35.27 4.47 -8.91
N GLY A 36 34.89 5.00 -7.75
CA GLY A 36 35.46 4.61 -6.45
C GLY A 36 34.57 4.96 -5.26
N ARG A 37 35.17 4.98 -4.07
CA ARG A 37 34.48 5.23 -2.80
C ARG A 37 34.19 6.72 -2.55
N ASP A 38 35.00 7.59 -3.14
CA ASP A 38 34.82 9.04 -3.11
C ASP A 38 34.17 9.53 -4.42
N ASP A 39 33.66 10.77 -4.40
CA ASP A 39 33.07 11.42 -5.58
C ASP A 39 34.01 11.29 -6.79
N SER A 40 33.41 11.05 -7.96
CA SER A 40 34.18 11.02 -9.21
C SER A 40 34.96 12.33 -9.33
N GLN A 41 36.27 12.23 -9.57
CA GLN A 41 37.14 13.40 -9.79
C GLN A 41 36.71 14.21 -11.04
N ASP A 42 35.96 13.58 -11.95
CA ASP A 42 35.35 14.24 -13.10
C ASP A 42 33.92 14.71 -12.77
N PRO A 43 33.65 16.04 -12.78
CA PRO A 43 32.33 16.61 -12.55
C PRO A 43 31.26 16.17 -13.54
N HIS A 44 31.63 15.83 -14.79
CA HIS A 44 30.68 15.37 -15.81
C HIS A 44 30.21 13.94 -15.52
N VAL A 45 31.13 13.07 -15.08
CA VAL A 45 30.79 11.71 -14.67
C VAL A 45 29.94 11.75 -13.41
N GLU A 46 30.27 12.58 -12.44
CA GLU A 46 29.46 12.75 -11.22
C GLU A 46 28.04 13.22 -11.56
N ARG A 47 27.91 14.18 -12.48
CA ARG A 47 26.58 14.66 -12.91
C ARG A 47 25.79 13.60 -13.69
N LEU A 48 26.48 12.73 -14.43
CA LEU A 48 25.87 11.59 -15.10
C LEU A 48 25.38 10.54 -14.10
N LEU A 49 26.15 10.23 -13.06
CA LEU A 49 25.75 9.34 -11.97
C LEU A 49 24.54 9.89 -11.21
N GLN A 50 24.54 11.19 -10.92
CA GLN A 50 23.39 11.89 -10.35
C GLN A 50 22.16 11.82 -11.28
N GLY A 51 22.34 11.99 -12.59
CA GLY A 51 21.27 11.81 -13.57
C GLY A 51 20.69 10.39 -13.59
N VAL A 52 21.54 9.37 -13.49
CA VAL A 52 21.10 7.96 -13.38
C VAL A 52 20.36 7.71 -12.07
N ALA A 53 20.86 8.23 -10.95
CA ALA A 53 20.19 8.14 -9.67
C ALA A 53 18.82 8.84 -9.69
N PHE A 54 18.70 9.97 -10.38
CA PHE A 54 17.44 10.69 -10.57
C PHE A 54 16.42 9.88 -11.38
N LEU A 55 16.84 9.28 -12.50
CA LEU A 55 15.98 8.41 -13.30
C LEU A 55 15.54 7.16 -12.51
N ASN A 56 16.44 6.53 -11.78
CA ASN A 56 16.11 5.40 -10.91
C ASN A 56 15.17 5.80 -9.79
N ALA A 57 15.33 6.98 -9.20
CA ALA A 57 14.43 7.46 -8.15
C ALA A 57 12.99 7.59 -8.66
N HIS A 58 12.81 8.07 -9.88
CA HIS A 58 11.49 8.09 -10.53
C HIS A 58 10.92 6.68 -10.75
N LEU A 59 11.75 5.74 -11.19
CA LEU A 59 11.33 4.35 -11.38
C LEU A 59 10.94 3.70 -10.05
N THR A 60 11.77 3.82 -9.02
CA THR A 60 11.51 3.23 -7.71
C THR A 60 10.28 3.85 -7.07
N LYS A 61 10.09 5.17 -7.17
CA LYS A 61 8.86 5.81 -6.67
C LYS A 61 7.63 5.24 -7.36
N ARG A 62 7.66 5.14 -8.70
CA ARG A 62 6.55 4.57 -9.46
C ARG A 62 6.25 3.13 -9.07
N LEU A 63 7.28 2.32 -8.85
CA LEU A 63 7.10 0.94 -8.37
C LEU A 63 6.47 0.90 -6.98
N ASP A 64 6.93 1.74 -6.05
CA ASP A 64 6.37 1.81 -4.70
C ASP A 64 4.91 2.31 -4.69
N ASP A 65 4.56 3.22 -5.61
CA ASP A 65 3.19 3.73 -5.78
C ASP A 65 2.25 2.68 -6.42
N ASP A 66 2.71 1.93 -7.44
CA ASP A 66 1.88 1.00 -8.22
C ASP A 66 1.76 -0.40 -7.56
N PHE A 67 2.70 -0.80 -6.70
CA PHE A 67 2.74 -2.15 -6.11
C PHE A 67 1.53 -2.49 -5.20
N PRO A 68 0.99 -1.58 -4.37
CA PRO A 68 -0.20 -1.85 -3.56
C PRO A 68 -1.42 -2.25 -4.37
N GLU A 69 -1.65 -1.63 -5.54
CA GLU A 69 -2.80 -1.93 -6.41
C GLU A 69 -2.77 -3.38 -6.91
N LEU A 70 -1.58 -3.88 -7.22
CA LEU A 70 -1.38 -5.27 -7.62
C LEU A 70 -1.69 -6.24 -6.47
N ALA A 71 -1.19 -5.93 -5.27
CA ALA A 71 -1.44 -6.76 -4.08
C ALA A 71 -2.93 -6.80 -3.72
N GLU A 72 -3.61 -5.66 -3.80
CA GLU A 72 -5.06 -5.55 -3.58
C GLU A 72 -5.84 -6.36 -4.61
N SER A 73 -5.51 -6.22 -5.90
CA SER A 73 -6.15 -6.96 -6.99
C SER A 73 -6.02 -8.49 -6.82
N LEU A 74 -4.85 -8.95 -6.36
CA LEU A 74 -4.62 -10.37 -6.08
C LEU A 74 -5.42 -10.86 -4.86
N LEU A 75 -5.49 -10.04 -3.81
CA LEU A 75 -6.28 -10.34 -2.62
C LEU A 75 -7.78 -10.37 -2.94
N ASP A 76 -8.26 -9.52 -3.84
CA ASP A 76 -9.65 -9.56 -4.31
C ASP A 76 -9.98 -10.89 -5.01
N LEU A 77 -9.04 -11.44 -5.77
CA LEU A 77 -9.23 -12.71 -6.46
C LEU A 77 -9.13 -13.92 -5.54
N LEU A 78 -8.18 -13.93 -4.60
CA LEU A 78 -7.88 -15.09 -3.75
C LEU A 78 -8.65 -15.09 -2.44
N TYR A 79 -8.80 -13.92 -1.80
CA TYR A 79 -9.38 -13.74 -0.47
C TYR A 79 -10.30 -12.51 -0.40
N PRO A 80 -11.39 -12.47 -1.19
CA PRO A 80 -12.27 -11.29 -1.27
C PRO A 80 -12.94 -10.90 0.06
N HIS A 81 -12.97 -11.80 1.03
CA HIS A 81 -13.60 -11.56 2.34
C HIS A 81 -12.75 -10.71 3.29
N TYR A 82 -11.47 -10.48 2.97
CA TYR A 82 -10.58 -9.63 3.79
C TYR A 82 -10.65 -8.16 3.40
N LEU A 83 -11.03 -7.88 2.16
CA LEU A 83 -11.18 -6.52 1.65
C LEU A 83 -12.62 -5.99 1.75
N ARG A 84 -13.60 -6.88 2.02
CA ARG A 84 -15.00 -6.49 2.19
C ARG A 84 -15.20 -5.71 3.50
N PRO A 85 -15.92 -4.56 3.46
CA PRO A 85 -16.29 -3.85 4.68
C PRO A 85 -17.23 -4.69 5.54
N ILE A 86 -17.08 -4.58 6.87
CA ILE A 86 -17.99 -5.19 7.82
C ILE A 86 -19.21 -4.28 7.99
N PRO A 87 -20.44 -4.76 7.74
CA PRO A 87 -21.63 -3.93 7.89
C PRO A 87 -21.87 -3.58 9.36
N SER A 88 -22.57 -2.46 9.58
CA SER A 88 -23.08 -2.11 10.91
C SER A 88 -24.03 -3.19 11.43
N MET A 89 -23.91 -3.52 12.71
CA MET A 89 -24.71 -4.54 13.39
C MET A 89 -25.17 -4.02 14.75
N THR A 90 -26.37 -4.42 15.17
CA THR A 90 -26.91 -4.09 16.49
C THR A 90 -27.63 -5.29 17.09
N ILE A 91 -27.90 -5.23 18.40
CA ILE A 91 -28.70 -6.22 19.12
C ILE A 91 -30.06 -5.60 19.38
N LEU A 92 -31.12 -6.32 19.01
CA LEU A 92 -32.51 -5.87 19.20
C LEU A 92 -33.21 -6.74 20.23
N GLU A 93 -33.94 -6.09 21.12
CA GLU A 93 -34.86 -6.73 22.06
C GLU A 93 -36.27 -6.77 21.44
N MET A 94 -36.89 -7.95 21.43
CA MET A 94 -38.25 -8.14 20.92
C MET A 94 -39.13 -8.62 22.07
N THR A 95 -40.16 -7.85 22.40
CA THR A 95 -41.12 -8.19 23.46
C THR A 95 -42.47 -8.55 22.85
N ILE A 96 -43.14 -9.54 23.45
CA ILE A 96 -44.49 -9.95 23.02
C ILE A 96 -45.50 -8.99 23.63
N ASP A 97 -46.47 -8.53 22.84
CA ASP A 97 -47.58 -7.72 23.35
C ASP A 97 -48.43 -8.57 24.31
N PRO A 98 -48.51 -8.22 25.61
CA PRO A 98 -49.28 -8.97 26.59
C PRO A 98 -50.79 -8.98 26.31
N ARG A 99 -51.29 -8.12 25.41
CA ARG A 99 -52.70 -8.10 24.99
C ARG A 99 -53.02 -9.18 23.95
N GLN A 100 -52.03 -9.78 23.31
CA GLN A 100 -52.21 -10.90 22.38
C GLN A 100 -52.25 -12.24 23.13
N ALA A 101 -53.42 -12.54 23.69
CA ALA A 101 -53.68 -13.73 24.50
C ALA A 101 -53.50 -15.09 23.77
N ALA A 102 -53.32 -15.09 22.44
CA ALA A 102 -53.23 -16.31 21.62
C ALA A 102 -51.80 -16.90 21.53
N LEU A 103 -50.77 -16.20 22.03
CA LEU A 103 -49.37 -16.63 21.95
C LEU A 103 -48.91 -17.37 23.21
N VAL A 104 -49.63 -18.42 23.61
CA VAL A 104 -49.32 -19.20 24.82
C VAL A 104 -47.94 -19.89 24.71
N ASP A 105 -47.52 -20.27 23.51
CA ASP A 105 -46.24 -20.92 23.23
C ASP A 105 -45.15 -19.95 22.69
N GLY A 106 -45.42 -18.64 22.71
CA GLY A 106 -44.54 -17.62 22.14
C GLY A 106 -44.59 -17.54 20.61
N HIS A 107 -43.76 -16.66 20.03
CA HIS A 107 -43.66 -16.46 18.58
C HIS A 107 -42.22 -16.66 18.08
N ARG A 108 -42.02 -17.58 17.14
CA ARG A 108 -40.70 -17.80 16.51
C ARG A 108 -40.52 -16.87 15.32
N VAL A 109 -39.54 -15.97 15.42
CA VAL A 109 -39.11 -15.14 14.29
C VAL A 109 -38.14 -15.93 13.39
N PRO A 110 -38.42 -16.09 12.09
CA PRO A 110 -37.50 -16.76 11.16
C PRO A 110 -36.17 -16.02 11.00
N ARG A 111 -35.09 -16.76 10.71
CA ARG A 111 -33.81 -16.15 10.32
C ARG A 111 -33.99 -15.40 9.00
N GLY A 112 -33.44 -14.19 8.92
CA GLY A 112 -33.53 -13.35 7.71
C GLY A 112 -34.78 -12.47 7.65
N THR A 113 -35.59 -12.44 8.71
CA THR A 113 -36.64 -11.42 8.85
C THR A 113 -36.02 -10.03 8.77
N LEU A 114 -36.51 -9.22 7.84
CA LEU A 114 -36.08 -7.84 7.65
C LEU A 114 -36.59 -6.98 8.82
N LEU A 115 -35.74 -6.08 9.29
CA LEU A 115 -36.04 -5.13 10.36
C LEU A 115 -35.74 -3.74 9.80
N GLU A 116 -36.70 -2.84 9.94
CA GLU A 116 -36.57 -1.46 9.47
C GLU A 116 -36.02 -0.59 10.61
N SER A 117 -35.08 0.30 10.29
CA SER A 117 -34.68 1.37 11.20
C SER A 117 -35.48 2.62 10.93
N GLU A 118 -35.40 3.59 11.85
CA GLU A 118 -35.82 4.95 11.53
C GLU A 118 -34.95 5.51 10.40
N ARG A 119 -35.54 6.39 9.58
CA ARG A 119 -34.78 7.10 8.55
C ARG A 119 -33.79 8.03 9.20
N VAL A 120 -32.52 7.89 8.85
CA VAL A 120 -31.46 8.83 9.23
C VAL A 120 -31.15 9.68 8.00
N ASP A 121 -31.21 11.01 8.15
CA ASP A 121 -30.92 11.98 7.07
C ASP A 121 -31.72 11.81 5.75
N GLY A 122 -32.91 11.21 5.82
CA GLY A 122 -33.81 11.06 4.67
C GLY A 122 -33.57 9.83 3.79
N GLU A 123 -32.58 9.01 4.11
CA GLU A 123 -32.35 7.71 3.48
C GLU A 123 -33.01 6.59 4.30
N ALA A 124 -33.50 5.57 3.57
CA ALA A 124 -34.32 4.48 4.10
C ALA A 124 -33.47 3.35 4.68
#